data_AF-A0A3M2JNW8-F1
#
_entry.id   AF-A0A3M2JNW8-F1
#
_cell.length_a   1.000
_cell.length_b   1.000
_cell.length_c   1.000
_cell.angle_alpha   90.00
_cell.angle_beta   90.00
_cell.angle_gamma   90.00
#
_symmetry.space_group_name_H-M   'P 1'
#
loop_
_entity.id
_entity.type
_entity.pdbx_description
1 polymer ?
#
loop_
_entity_poly.entity_id
_entity_poly.type
_entity_poly.pdbx_seq_one_letter_code
_entity_poly.pdbx_strand_id
1 'polypeptide(L)'
;MPRHRSFVLVIFLSMWWFHSPGWAQGEKADTTRGFLTLPEILKILTESKTIYNILPLDSTDIPREKFLEVYYPEVRPHTEYPWIEIRGDSSIILREYECGEDAWEAIKVAEEHFFKKEYSRALEHYERAMAASESCYVAYLLAGDCYLMVDQPERALDYYLRAKKLNPYDYRVYFFSATAHMKLGQPDLAVENYIRALTFKPRHKNILEPLSSIQQELGIKIYDNSLHPAAVVQKGKDGAINIYVSLKKEDRMWMAFAMAKALYLGEPDFGGGKEDSPRVFWTSREEKQAIFSLMETYLSMRENNEIPPVPELDRLKKIIQDGYLEEYILYELASRMVPDVVLQSGPLVWKRVEAYIRKYVVVQEKSP
;
A
#
# COMPACT_ATOMS: atom_id res chain seq x y z
N MET A 1 -21.81 36.04 11.83
CA MET A 1 -21.42 35.36 10.57
C MET A 1 -20.15 34.56 10.85
N PRO A 2 -20.20 33.24 10.67
CA PRO A 2 -19.23 32.61 9.80
C PRO A 2 -19.90 31.56 8.90
N ARG A 3 -19.82 31.75 7.59
CA ARG A 3 -19.99 30.70 6.58
C ARG A 3 -18.75 30.79 5.69
N HIS A 4 -18.32 29.64 5.14
CA HIS A 4 -17.41 29.47 3.99
C HIS A 4 -16.10 28.66 4.18
N ARG A 5 -15.81 28.01 5.31
CA ARG A 5 -14.62 27.10 5.38
C ARG A 5 -14.93 25.61 5.23
N SER A 6 -16.04 25.11 5.76
CA SER A 6 -16.42 23.68 5.68
C SER A 6 -16.89 23.26 4.28
N PHE A 7 -17.40 24.22 3.49
CA PHE A 7 -17.83 24.00 2.10
C PHE A 7 -16.67 23.68 1.15
N VAL A 8 -15.46 24.15 1.46
CA VAL A 8 -14.28 24.00 0.59
C VAL A 8 -13.82 22.54 0.56
N LEU A 9 -13.87 21.82 1.70
CA LEU A 9 -13.44 20.42 1.76
C LEU A 9 -14.45 19.46 1.10
N VAL A 10 -15.75 19.74 1.25
CA VAL A 10 -16.83 18.98 0.58
C VAL A 10 -16.75 19.14 -0.93
N ILE A 11 -16.45 20.35 -1.43
CA ILE A 11 -16.19 20.61 -2.86
C ILE A 11 -14.92 19.89 -3.35
N PHE A 12 -13.85 19.86 -2.55
CA PHE A 12 -12.62 19.16 -2.94
C PHE A 12 -12.80 17.63 -3.03
N LEU A 13 -13.62 17.01 -2.19
CA LEU A 13 -13.89 15.57 -2.29
C LEU A 13 -14.84 15.23 -3.47
N SER A 14 -15.68 16.18 -3.91
CA SER A 14 -16.56 15.99 -5.08
C SER A 14 -15.91 16.36 -6.43
N MET A 15 -14.83 17.15 -6.45
CA MET A 15 -14.20 17.66 -7.69
C MET A 15 -13.16 16.74 -8.33
N TRP A 16 -12.75 15.64 -7.68
CA TRP A 16 -11.74 14.70 -8.20
C TRP A 16 -12.35 13.48 -8.90
N TRP A 17 -13.34 13.74 -9.75
CA TRP A 17 -13.95 12.73 -10.61
C TRP A 17 -13.39 12.85 -12.01
N PHE A 18 -12.25 12.22 -12.30
CA PHE A 18 -11.88 11.81 -13.66
C PHE A 18 -10.79 10.71 -13.61
N HIS A 19 -11.15 9.54 -14.17
CA HIS A 19 -10.32 8.37 -14.50
C HIS A 19 -9.90 7.44 -13.35
N SER A 20 -10.83 6.57 -12.93
CA SER A 20 -10.44 5.21 -12.51
C SER A 20 -9.91 4.47 -13.76
N PRO A 21 -8.68 3.91 -13.77
CA PRO A 21 -8.21 3.13 -14.90
C PRO A 21 -9.09 1.87 -15.08
N GLY A 22 -9.34 1.48 -16.32
CA GLY A 22 -10.35 0.49 -16.75
C GLY A 22 -10.13 -0.97 -16.37
N TRP A 23 -9.47 -1.27 -15.24
CA TRP A 23 -9.33 -2.63 -14.70
C TRP A 23 -10.51 -3.07 -13.81
N ALA A 24 -11.47 -2.17 -13.55
CA ALA A 24 -12.74 -2.47 -12.88
C ALA A 24 -13.84 -2.97 -13.84
N GLN A 25 -13.51 -3.86 -14.78
CA GLN A 25 -14.53 -4.51 -15.62
C GLN A 25 -15.16 -5.68 -14.86
N GLY A 26 -16.18 -5.37 -14.05
CA GLY A 26 -16.94 -6.38 -13.31
C GLY A 26 -18.09 -5.85 -12.47
N GLU A 27 -18.12 -4.55 -12.15
CA GLU A 27 -19.20 -3.96 -11.36
C GLU A 27 -20.01 -2.96 -12.19
N LYS A 28 -21.30 -3.28 -12.39
CA LYS A 28 -22.34 -2.26 -12.59
C LYS A 28 -22.62 -1.52 -11.27
N ALA A 29 -21.59 -1.14 -10.53
CA ALA A 29 -21.75 -0.14 -9.48
C ALA A 29 -21.94 1.19 -10.21
N ASP A 30 -23.08 1.84 -9.99
CA ASP A 30 -23.38 3.14 -10.55
C ASP A 30 -22.23 4.11 -10.23
N THR A 31 -21.37 4.34 -11.22
CA THR A 31 -20.24 5.27 -11.15
C THR A 31 -20.72 6.71 -11.27
N THR A 32 -22.03 6.99 -11.25
CA THR A 32 -22.54 8.37 -11.32
C THR A 32 -22.98 8.93 -9.97
N ARG A 33 -23.17 8.08 -8.95
CA ARG A 33 -23.57 8.51 -7.60
C ARG A 33 -22.35 8.78 -6.72
N GLY A 34 -22.27 9.99 -6.15
CA GLY A 34 -21.23 10.41 -5.21
C GLY A 34 -21.21 9.58 -3.91
N PHE A 35 -20.24 9.86 -3.02
CA PHE A 35 -20.19 9.23 -1.70
C PHE A 35 -21.43 9.60 -0.88
N LEU A 36 -21.93 8.63 -0.13
CA LEU A 36 -23.08 8.80 0.75
C LEU A 36 -22.68 9.57 2.01
N THR A 37 -23.58 10.43 2.46
CA THR A 37 -23.50 11.09 3.76
C THR A 37 -23.84 10.11 4.88
N LEU A 38 -23.41 10.40 6.11
CA LEU A 38 -23.72 9.54 7.26
C LEU A 38 -25.23 9.30 7.47
N PRO A 39 -26.12 10.31 7.34
CA PRO A 39 -27.57 10.09 7.41
C PRO A 39 -28.12 9.15 6.32
N GLU A 40 -27.58 9.21 5.10
CA GLU A 40 -27.98 8.30 4.02
C GLU A 40 -27.54 6.86 4.30
N ILE A 41 -26.30 6.67 4.78
CA ILE A 41 -25.80 5.36 5.20
C ILE A 41 -26.71 4.81 6.31
N LEU A 42 -26.95 5.59 7.36
CA LEU A 42 -27.81 5.20 8.48
C LEU A 42 -29.20 4.77 8.01
N LYS A 43 -29.81 5.54 7.10
CA LYS A 43 -31.11 5.20 6.53
C LYS A 43 -31.08 3.82 5.87
N ILE A 44 -30.09 3.55 5.03
CA ILE A 44 -29.93 2.24 4.37
C ILE A 44 -29.80 1.12 5.42
N LEU A 45 -28.90 1.28 6.39
CA LEU A 45 -28.67 0.25 7.41
C LEU A 45 -29.93 -0.03 8.25
N THR A 46 -30.74 0.99 8.56
CA THR A 46 -31.98 0.83 9.33
C THR A 46 -33.15 0.23 8.54
N GLU A 47 -33.18 0.44 7.23
CA GLU A 47 -34.22 -0.10 6.33
C GLU A 47 -33.82 -1.47 5.74
N SER A 48 -32.61 -1.94 6.05
CA SER A 48 -32.04 -3.18 5.53
C SER A 48 -32.69 -4.43 6.11
N LYS A 49 -32.61 -5.52 5.32
CA LYS A 49 -32.92 -6.88 5.79
C LYS A 49 -31.75 -7.48 6.57
N THR A 50 -30.54 -6.98 6.37
CA THR A 50 -29.34 -7.40 7.09
C THR A 50 -29.39 -6.86 8.52
N ILE A 51 -29.09 -7.71 9.50
CA ILE A 51 -29.06 -7.31 10.91
C ILE A 51 -27.72 -6.64 11.20
N TYR A 52 -27.76 -5.43 11.76
CA TYR A 52 -26.58 -4.67 12.18
C TYR A 52 -26.54 -4.53 13.70
N ASN A 53 -25.52 -5.10 14.34
CA ASN A 53 -25.31 -5.00 15.78
C ASN A 53 -24.22 -3.98 16.07
N ILE A 54 -24.47 -3.03 16.98
CA ILE A 54 -23.45 -2.11 17.48
C ILE A 54 -22.98 -2.63 18.84
N LEU A 55 -21.69 -2.92 18.95
CA LEU A 55 -21.08 -3.55 20.11
C LEU A 55 -19.88 -2.72 20.60
N PRO A 56 -19.58 -2.74 21.91
CA PRO A 56 -18.36 -2.12 22.45
C PRO A 56 -17.09 -2.73 21.84
N LEU A 57 -16.08 -1.92 21.50
CA LEU A 57 -14.84 -2.43 20.90
C LEU A 57 -14.02 -3.34 21.84
N ASP A 58 -14.17 -3.20 23.14
CA ASP A 58 -13.58 -4.08 24.15
C ASP A 58 -14.29 -5.44 24.27
N SER A 59 -15.42 -5.63 23.59
CA SER A 59 -16.13 -6.92 23.54
C SER A 59 -15.63 -7.85 22.44
N THR A 60 -14.57 -7.49 21.70
CA THR A 60 -13.97 -8.32 20.66
C THR A 60 -12.51 -8.62 20.96
N ASP A 61 -12.08 -9.85 20.65
CA ASP A 61 -10.68 -10.28 20.76
C ASP A 61 -9.82 -9.84 19.56
N ILE A 62 -10.39 -9.09 18.61
CA ILE A 62 -9.67 -8.63 17.42
C ILE A 62 -8.69 -7.52 17.81
N PRO A 63 -7.38 -7.71 17.61
CA PRO A 63 -6.41 -6.66 17.85
C PRO A 63 -6.60 -5.50 16.86
N ARG A 64 -6.52 -4.26 17.33
CA ARG A 64 -6.77 -3.06 16.51
C ARG A 64 -5.83 -2.97 15.32
N GLU A 65 -4.58 -3.39 15.49
CA GLU A 65 -3.55 -3.41 14.45
C GLU A 65 -3.85 -4.41 13.32
N LYS A 66 -4.73 -5.39 13.57
CA LYS A 66 -5.16 -6.42 12.61
C LYS A 66 -6.50 -6.12 11.96
N PHE A 67 -7.02 -4.90 12.10
CA PHE A 67 -8.35 -4.55 11.57
C PHE A 67 -8.51 -4.84 10.06
N LEU A 68 -7.43 -4.69 9.27
CA LEU A 68 -7.46 -4.99 7.84
C LEU A 68 -7.51 -6.48 7.54
N GLU A 69 -6.92 -7.34 8.38
CA GLU A 69 -7.05 -8.79 8.25
C GLU A 69 -8.51 -9.24 8.44
N VAL A 70 -9.28 -8.50 9.24
CA VAL A 70 -10.72 -8.75 9.42
C VAL A 70 -11.52 -8.35 8.19
N TYR A 71 -11.20 -7.19 7.61
CA TYR A 71 -11.89 -6.70 6.41
C TYR A 71 -11.52 -7.49 5.15
N TYR A 72 -10.30 -8.03 5.12
CA TYR A 72 -9.71 -8.69 3.96
C TYR A 72 -8.81 -9.85 4.44
N PRO A 73 -9.42 -11.00 4.78
CA PRO A 73 -8.69 -12.14 5.34
C PRO A 73 -7.79 -12.86 4.33
N GLU A 74 -8.02 -12.66 3.04
CA GLU A 74 -7.19 -13.22 1.97
C GLU A 74 -6.11 -12.22 1.56
N VAL A 75 -4.86 -12.55 1.88
CA VAL A 75 -3.69 -11.85 1.33
C VAL A 75 -3.29 -12.54 0.05
N ARG A 76 -3.30 -11.81 -1.08
CA ARG A 76 -2.81 -12.35 -2.34
C ARG A 76 -1.31 -12.60 -2.24
N PRO A 77 -0.81 -13.71 -2.81
CA PRO A 77 0.63 -13.94 -2.86
C PRO A 77 1.31 -12.82 -3.64
N HIS A 78 2.54 -12.53 -3.25
CA HIS A 78 3.40 -11.67 -4.05
C HIS A 78 3.91 -12.43 -5.28
N THR A 79 4.03 -11.72 -6.39
CA THR A 79 4.77 -12.16 -7.58
C THR A 79 6.26 -12.11 -7.31
N GLU A 80 6.89 -13.26 -7.09
CA GLU A 80 8.35 -13.34 -7.06
C GLU A 80 8.92 -12.92 -8.42
N TYR A 81 10.01 -12.13 -8.41
CA TYR A 81 10.67 -11.63 -9.63
C TYR A 81 9.70 -10.99 -10.63
N PRO A 82 9.00 -9.90 -10.26
CA PRO A 82 7.92 -9.36 -11.06
C PRO A 82 8.40 -8.86 -12.42
N TRP A 83 7.74 -9.29 -13.49
CA TRP A 83 7.92 -8.79 -14.85
C TRP A 83 6.69 -8.04 -15.32
N ILE A 84 6.88 -6.79 -15.75
CA ILE A 84 5.80 -5.93 -16.24
C ILE A 84 5.92 -5.73 -17.74
N GLU A 85 4.83 -6.05 -18.44
CA GLU A 85 4.62 -5.63 -19.83
C GLU A 85 3.54 -4.56 -19.90
N ILE A 86 3.89 -3.45 -20.55
CA ILE A 86 2.95 -2.37 -20.86
C ILE A 86 2.58 -2.51 -22.32
N ARG A 87 1.32 -2.87 -22.59
CA ARG A 87 0.82 -2.99 -23.96
C ARG A 87 0.47 -1.61 -24.54
N GLY A 88 0.33 -1.54 -25.87
CA GLY A 88 0.02 -0.27 -26.57
C GLY A 88 -1.32 0.36 -26.18
N ASP A 89 -2.25 -0.41 -25.60
CA ASP A 89 -3.51 0.06 -25.03
C ASP A 89 -3.40 0.52 -23.57
N SER A 90 -2.17 0.63 -23.04
CA SER A 90 -1.85 0.93 -21.64
C SER A 90 -2.26 -0.14 -20.64
N SER A 91 -2.66 -1.35 -21.09
CA SER A 91 -2.86 -2.47 -20.18
C SER A 91 -1.53 -2.95 -19.61
N ILE A 92 -1.56 -3.31 -18.32
CA ILE A 92 -0.41 -3.78 -17.56
C ILE A 92 -0.57 -5.27 -17.33
N ILE A 93 0.43 -6.05 -17.76
CA ILE A 93 0.52 -7.47 -17.44
C ILE A 93 1.65 -7.65 -16.45
N LEU A 94 1.30 -8.14 -15.27
CA LEU A 94 2.23 -8.63 -14.27
C LEU A 94 2.30 -10.15 -14.36
N ARG A 95 3.51 -10.68 -14.42
CA ARG A 95 3.80 -12.11 -14.31
C ARG A 95 5.09 -12.33 -13.55
N GLU A 96 5.29 -13.56 -13.09
CA GLU A 96 6.59 -14.02 -12.62
C GLU A 96 7.57 -14.09 -13.80
N TYR A 97 8.78 -13.60 -13.58
CA TYR A 97 9.82 -13.60 -14.59
C TYR A 97 10.45 -14.98 -14.73
N GLU A 98 10.76 -15.36 -15.96
CA GLU A 98 11.42 -16.61 -16.29
C GLU A 98 12.61 -16.33 -17.21
N CYS A 99 13.76 -16.96 -16.93
CA CYS A 99 14.97 -16.81 -17.75
C CYS A 99 15.55 -18.13 -18.29
N GLY A 100 14.80 -19.23 -18.19
CA GLY A 100 15.17 -20.56 -18.68
C GLY A 100 15.65 -21.49 -17.57
N GLU A 101 15.42 -22.79 -17.75
CA GLU A 101 15.69 -23.83 -16.75
C GLU A 101 17.17 -23.90 -16.35
N ASP A 102 18.08 -23.89 -17.34
CA ASP A 102 19.53 -23.95 -17.10
C ASP A 102 20.03 -22.74 -16.27
N ALA A 103 19.47 -21.56 -16.53
CA ALA A 103 19.83 -20.35 -15.78
C ALA A 103 19.30 -20.41 -14.35
N TRP A 104 18.07 -20.90 -14.15
CA TRP A 104 17.49 -21.07 -12.81
C TRP A 104 18.20 -22.15 -11.99
N GLU A 105 18.59 -23.27 -12.59
CA GLU A 105 19.36 -24.29 -11.89
C GLU A 105 20.73 -23.74 -11.47
N ALA A 106 21.40 -22.97 -12.34
CA ALA A 106 22.64 -22.30 -11.98
C ALA A 106 22.44 -21.26 -10.86
N ILE A 107 21.36 -20.46 -10.89
CA ILE A 107 21.00 -19.53 -9.79
C ILE A 107 20.77 -20.28 -8.49
N LYS A 108 20.05 -21.40 -8.52
CA LYS A 108 19.78 -22.20 -7.32
C LYS A 108 21.07 -22.70 -6.67
N VAL A 109 22.01 -23.25 -7.45
CA VAL A 109 23.32 -23.67 -6.93
C VAL A 109 24.12 -22.46 -6.42
N ALA A 110 24.04 -21.31 -7.10
CA ALA A 110 24.69 -20.09 -6.64
C ALA A 110 24.17 -19.62 -5.28
N GLU A 111 22.86 -19.61 -5.07
CA GLU A 111 22.20 -19.26 -3.80
C GLU A 111 22.64 -20.19 -2.67
N GLU A 112 22.75 -21.51 -2.91
CA GLU A 112 23.27 -22.46 -1.91
C GLU A 112 24.69 -22.10 -1.44
N HIS A 113 25.57 -21.71 -2.36
CA HIS A 113 26.90 -21.23 -2.04
C HIS A 113 26.86 -19.85 -1.35
N PHE A 114 25.96 -18.96 -1.77
CA PHE A 114 25.76 -17.65 -1.17
C PHE A 114 25.36 -17.76 0.32
N PHE A 115 24.40 -18.62 0.66
CA PHE A 115 24.00 -18.86 2.04
C PHE A 115 25.11 -19.47 2.91
N LYS A 116 26.03 -20.23 2.29
CA LYS A 116 27.27 -20.72 2.94
C LYS A 116 28.37 -19.66 3.03
N LYS A 117 28.13 -18.44 2.52
CA LYS A 117 29.09 -17.33 2.41
C LYS A 117 30.28 -17.63 1.49
N GLU A 118 30.12 -18.58 0.58
CA GLU A 118 31.12 -18.96 -0.42
C GLU A 118 30.97 -18.07 -1.68
N TYR A 119 31.10 -16.75 -1.51
CA TYR A 119 30.72 -15.76 -2.55
C TYR A 119 31.42 -15.93 -3.90
N SER A 120 32.69 -16.38 -3.90
CA SER A 120 33.39 -16.66 -5.16
C SER A 120 32.77 -17.81 -5.95
N ARG A 121 32.29 -18.87 -5.27
CA ARG A 121 31.59 -19.99 -5.92
C ARG A 121 30.19 -19.58 -6.35
N ALA A 122 29.49 -18.80 -5.52
CA ALA A 122 28.19 -18.23 -5.90
C ALA A 122 28.32 -17.41 -7.19
N LEU A 123 29.32 -16.53 -7.28
CA LEU A 123 29.61 -15.74 -8.49
C LEU A 123 29.86 -16.61 -9.73
N GLU A 124 30.66 -17.68 -9.62
CA GLU A 124 30.88 -18.61 -10.74
C GLU A 124 29.56 -19.19 -11.28
N HIS A 125 28.64 -19.54 -10.38
CA HIS A 125 27.34 -20.08 -10.77
C HIS A 125 26.38 -19.01 -11.30
N TYR A 126 26.39 -17.79 -10.78
CA TYR A 126 25.64 -16.69 -11.40
C TYR A 126 26.19 -16.34 -12.80
N GLU A 127 27.50 -16.38 -13.00
CA GLU A 127 28.10 -16.19 -14.33
C GLU A 127 27.67 -17.29 -15.32
N ARG A 128 27.56 -18.54 -14.87
CA ARG A 128 26.95 -19.62 -15.66
C ARG A 128 25.49 -19.34 -16.00
N ALA A 129 24.70 -18.80 -15.06
CA ALA A 129 23.33 -18.41 -15.33
C ALA A 129 23.23 -17.29 -16.37
N MET A 130 24.13 -16.29 -16.31
CA MET A 130 24.23 -15.22 -17.32
C MET A 130 24.65 -15.76 -18.69
N ALA A 131 25.54 -16.76 -18.73
CA ALA A 131 25.96 -17.41 -19.97
C ALA A 131 24.84 -18.26 -20.60
N ALA A 132 24.01 -18.91 -19.77
CA ALA A 132 22.83 -19.64 -20.22
C ALA A 132 21.72 -18.69 -20.73
N SER A 133 21.59 -17.51 -20.12
CA SER A 133 20.58 -16.52 -20.46
C SER A 133 21.08 -15.10 -20.20
N GLU A 134 21.54 -14.43 -21.24
CA GLU A 134 22.09 -13.06 -21.15
C GLU A 134 21.06 -12.03 -20.67
N SER A 135 19.77 -12.33 -20.82
CA SER A 135 18.67 -11.48 -20.38
C SER A 135 18.24 -11.74 -18.94
N CYS A 136 18.81 -12.75 -18.25
CA CYS A 136 18.44 -13.11 -16.88
C CYS A 136 18.85 -12.04 -15.88
N TYR A 137 18.00 -11.04 -15.68
CA TYR A 137 18.28 -9.91 -14.78
C TYR A 137 18.53 -10.37 -13.34
N VAL A 138 17.90 -11.48 -12.94
CA VAL A 138 18.04 -12.09 -11.60
C VAL A 138 19.47 -12.53 -11.34
N ALA A 139 20.16 -13.12 -12.32
CA ALA A 139 21.56 -13.49 -12.18
C ALA A 139 22.45 -12.26 -11.96
N TYR A 140 22.24 -11.17 -12.72
CA TYR A 140 22.97 -9.91 -12.49
C TYR A 140 22.68 -9.31 -11.12
N LEU A 141 21.42 -9.32 -10.70
CA LEU A 141 21.00 -8.82 -9.39
C LEU A 141 21.73 -9.56 -8.26
N LEU A 142 21.68 -10.88 -8.26
CA LEU A 142 22.24 -11.69 -7.17
C LEU A 142 23.78 -11.75 -7.21
N ALA A 143 24.40 -11.68 -8.39
CA ALA A 143 25.83 -11.47 -8.52
C ALA A 143 26.27 -10.11 -7.94
N GLY A 144 25.47 -9.05 -8.14
CA GLY A 144 25.71 -7.76 -7.50
C GLY A 144 25.70 -7.86 -5.97
N ASP A 145 24.79 -8.65 -5.40
CA ASP A 145 24.71 -8.89 -3.95
C ASP A 145 25.95 -9.61 -3.42
N CYS A 146 26.52 -10.57 -4.17
CA CYS A 146 27.83 -11.14 -3.84
C CYS A 146 28.92 -10.07 -3.69
N TYR A 147 28.97 -9.10 -4.61
CA TYR A 147 29.94 -8.00 -4.53
C TYR A 147 29.71 -7.10 -3.32
N LEU A 148 28.46 -6.86 -2.92
CA LEU A 148 28.18 -6.15 -1.67
C LEU A 148 28.68 -6.91 -0.43
N MET A 149 28.52 -8.23 -0.42
CA MET A 149 28.94 -9.06 0.71
C MET A 149 30.46 -9.14 0.87
N VAL A 150 31.23 -8.92 -0.21
CA VAL A 150 32.70 -8.81 -0.17
C VAL A 150 33.20 -7.36 -0.18
N ASP A 151 32.34 -6.42 0.21
CA ASP A 151 32.64 -5.00 0.38
C ASP A 151 33.18 -4.30 -0.88
N GLN A 152 32.61 -4.64 -2.04
CA GLN A 152 32.89 -4.02 -3.34
C GLN A 152 31.63 -3.33 -3.91
N PRO A 153 31.12 -2.27 -3.25
CA PRO A 153 29.84 -1.64 -3.60
C PRO A 153 29.82 -0.99 -4.99
N GLU A 154 30.95 -0.49 -5.51
CA GLU A 154 31.03 0.06 -6.86
C GLU A 154 30.75 -1.02 -7.91
N ARG A 155 31.34 -2.20 -7.75
CA ARG A 155 31.07 -3.34 -8.65
C ARG A 155 29.63 -3.81 -8.51
N ALA A 156 29.10 -3.86 -7.29
CA ALA A 156 27.70 -4.22 -7.08
C ALA A 156 26.76 -3.28 -7.87
N LEU A 157 26.99 -1.97 -7.84
CA LEU A 157 26.22 -0.99 -8.61
C LEU A 157 26.29 -1.22 -10.12
N ASP A 158 27.44 -1.63 -10.67
CA ASP A 158 27.54 -1.97 -12.10
C ASP A 158 26.62 -3.15 -12.47
N TYR A 159 26.55 -4.17 -11.62
CA TYR A 159 25.67 -5.33 -11.82
C TYR A 159 24.19 -4.96 -11.63
N TYR A 160 23.86 -4.18 -10.59
CA TYR A 160 22.50 -3.69 -10.40
C TYR A 160 22.04 -2.79 -11.54
N LEU A 161 22.94 -1.99 -12.13
CA LEU A 161 22.61 -1.18 -13.31
C LEU A 161 22.28 -2.05 -14.53
N ARG A 162 22.97 -3.19 -14.72
CA ARG A 162 22.62 -4.17 -15.77
C ARG A 162 21.26 -4.81 -15.49
N ALA A 163 21.02 -5.25 -14.26
CA ALA A 163 19.73 -5.81 -13.84
C ALA A 163 18.59 -4.79 -14.07
N LYS A 164 18.78 -3.52 -13.69
CA LYS A 164 17.83 -2.41 -13.89
C LYS A 164 17.49 -2.18 -15.36
N LYS A 165 18.47 -2.27 -16.26
CA LYS A 165 18.26 -2.10 -17.70
C LYS A 165 17.37 -3.21 -18.28
N LEU A 166 17.50 -4.43 -17.75
CA LEU A 166 16.72 -5.59 -18.16
C LEU A 166 15.32 -5.59 -17.53
N ASN A 167 15.22 -5.30 -16.23
CA ASN A 167 13.97 -5.15 -15.51
C ASN A 167 14.01 -3.96 -14.52
N PRO A 168 13.38 -2.83 -14.86
CA PRO A 168 13.35 -1.65 -14.00
C PRO A 168 12.24 -1.69 -12.94
N TYR A 169 11.47 -2.77 -12.81
CA TYR A 169 10.27 -2.84 -11.97
C TYR A 169 10.41 -3.79 -10.77
N ASP A 170 11.54 -4.50 -10.65
CA ASP A 170 11.85 -5.26 -9.45
C ASP A 170 12.38 -4.32 -8.34
N TYR A 171 11.72 -4.31 -7.19
CA TYR A 171 12.09 -3.47 -6.06
C TYR A 171 13.51 -3.77 -5.54
N ARG A 172 13.99 -5.01 -5.67
CA ARG A 172 15.30 -5.46 -5.16
C ARG A 172 16.45 -4.74 -5.83
N VAL A 173 16.33 -4.43 -7.12
CA VAL A 173 17.33 -3.66 -7.87
C VAL A 173 17.60 -2.32 -7.18
N TYR A 174 16.54 -1.65 -6.72
CA TYR A 174 16.65 -0.38 -6.02
C TYR A 174 17.06 -0.55 -4.57
N PHE A 175 16.48 -1.52 -3.86
CA PHE A 175 16.85 -1.81 -2.47
C PHE A 175 18.36 -2.11 -2.33
N PHE A 176 18.91 -2.99 -3.16
CA PHE A 176 20.33 -3.30 -3.11
C PHE A 176 21.21 -2.14 -3.58
N SER A 177 20.77 -1.37 -4.59
CA SER A 177 21.46 -0.13 -4.97
C SER A 177 21.49 0.89 -3.83
N ALA A 178 20.42 0.99 -3.04
CA ALA A 178 20.37 1.86 -1.86
C ALA A 178 21.42 1.43 -0.82
N THR A 179 21.49 0.14 -0.52
CA THR A 179 22.50 -0.44 0.38
C THR A 179 23.93 -0.18 -0.12
N ALA A 180 24.17 -0.31 -1.43
CA ALA A 180 25.46 0.00 -2.04
C ALA A 180 25.84 1.49 -1.88
N HIS A 181 24.89 2.39 -2.15
CA HIS A 181 25.09 3.83 -1.97
C HIS A 181 25.34 4.21 -0.51
N MET A 182 24.69 3.56 0.45
CA MET A 182 25.00 3.74 1.88
C MET A 182 26.45 3.36 2.20
N LYS A 183 26.93 2.20 1.71
CA LYS A 183 28.33 1.78 1.88
C LYS A 183 29.34 2.76 1.26
N LEU A 184 28.94 3.45 0.20
CA LEU A 184 29.75 4.48 -0.47
C LEU A 184 29.66 5.87 0.19
N GLY A 185 28.91 6.04 1.27
CA GLY A 185 28.68 7.35 1.89
C GLY A 185 27.86 8.30 1.02
N GLN A 186 26.93 7.76 0.23
CA GLN A 186 26.05 8.51 -0.69
C GLN A 186 24.58 8.45 -0.22
N PRO A 187 24.24 9.05 0.93
CA PRO A 187 22.94 8.91 1.58
C PRO A 187 21.77 9.42 0.73
N ASP A 188 21.94 10.53 0.00
CA ASP A 188 20.88 11.09 -0.84
C ASP A 188 20.45 10.13 -1.96
N LEU A 189 21.43 9.47 -2.58
CA LEU A 189 21.18 8.46 -3.61
C LEU A 189 20.56 7.19 -3.01
N ALA A 190 20.95 6.83 -1.78
CA ALA A 190 20.35 5.70 -1.08
C ALA A 190 18.87 5.96 -0.78
N VAL A 191 18.51 7.14 -0.25
CA VAL A 191 17.12 7.52 0.03
C VAL A 191 16.27 7.48 -1.24
N GLU A 192 16.79 7.98 -2.36
CA GLU A 192 16.08 7.93 -3.64
C GLU A 192 15.77 6.49 -4.08
N ASN A 193 16.77 5.61 -3.97
CA ASN A 193 16.59 4.20 -4.29
C ASN A 193 15.66 3.48 -3.30
N TYR A 194 15.68 3.82 -2.00
CA TYR A 194 14.72 3.30 -1.05
C TYR A 194 13.28 3.74 -1.36
N ILE A 195 13.06 5.01 -1.72
CA ILE A 195 11.75 5.52 -2.14
C ILE A 195 11.25 4.75 -3.37
N ARG A 196 12.13 4.52 -4.35
CA ARG A 196 11.80 3.76 -5.56
C ARG A 196 11.50 2.28 -5.25
N ALA A 197 12.25 1.66 -4.34
CA ALA A 197 11.99 0.30 -3.87
C ALA A 197 10.62 0.21 -3.18
N LEU A 198 10.29 1.15 -2.29
CA LEU A 198 8.98 1.25 -1.63
C LEU A 198 7.84 1.56 -2.62
N THR A 199 8.13 2.16 -3.76
CA THR A 199 7.10 2.38 -4.80
C THR A 199 6.67 1.06 -5.42
N PHE A 200 7.62 0.18 -5.75
CA PHE A 200 7.32 -1.13 -6.36
C PHE A 200 6.99 -2.22 -5.35
N LYS A 201 7.41 -2.04 -4.10
CA LYS A 201 7.06 -2.91 -2.98
C LYS A 201 6.66 -2.08 -1.76
N PRO A 202 5.43 -1.54 -1.76
CA PRO A 202 4.95 -0.71 -0.65
C PRO A 202 5.04 -1.45 0.67
N ARG A 203 5.49 -0.72 1.71
CA ARG A 203 5.49 -1.19 3.10
C ARG A 203 6.26 -2.47 3.35
N HIS A 204 7.23 -2.80 2.50
CA HIS A 204 8.06 -3.97 2.69
C HIS A 204 8.95 -3.82 3.91
N LYS A 205 8.84 -4.73 4.88
CA LYS A 205 9.61 -4.67 6.13
C LYS A 205 11.12 -4.66 5.87
N ASN A 206 11.62 -5.49 4.95
CA ASN A 206 13.06 -5.55 4.65
C ASN A 206 13.60 -4.25 4.01
N ILE A 207 12.72 -3.34 3.56
CA ILE A 207 13.11 -2.02 3.07
C ILE A 207 12.95 -0.98 4.18
N LEU A 208 11.80 -0.99 4.86
CA LEU A 208 11.47 -0.02 5.91
C LEU A 208 12.35 -0.16 7.15
N GLU A 209 12.68 -1.38 7.59
CA GLU A 209 13.48 -1.60 8.79
C GLU A 209 14.91 -1.06 8.65
N PRO A 210 15.68 -1.38 7.59
CA PRO A 210 16.99 -0.74 7.38
C PRO A 210 16.90 0.77 7.19
N LEU A 211 15.90 1.27 6.44
CA LEU A 211 15.74 2.71 6.26
C LEU A 211 15.42 3.43 7.58
N SER A 212 14.58 2.82 8.42
CA SER A 212 14.21 3.38 9.73
C SER A 212 15.36 3.35 10.72
N SER A 213 16.26 2.37 10.64
CA SER A 213 17.42 2.26 11.55
C SER A 213 18.45 3.38 11.32
N ILE A 214 18.53 3.88 10.08
CA ILE A 214 19.44 5.00 9.70
C ILE A 214 18.72 6.35 9.59
N GLN A 215 17.44 6.45 9.98
CA GLN A 215 16.64 7.65 9.72
C GLN A 215 17.22 8.92 10.38
N GLN A 216 17.85 8.80 11.56
CA GLN A 216 18.48 9.92 12.27
C GLN A 216 19.74 10.42 11.54
N GLU A 217 20.55 9.50 11.01
CA GLU A 217 21.75 9.83 10.22
C GLU A 217 21.35 10.56 8.92
N LEU A 218 20.26 10.12 8.32
CA LEU A 218 19.73 10.70 7.08
C LEU A 218 18.91 11.98 7.29
N GLY A 219 18.63 12.37 8.54
CA GLY A 219 17.74 13.50 8.83
C GLY A 219 16.33 13.31 8.26
N ILE A 220 15.83 12.08 8.24
CA ILE A 220 14.49 11.74 7.75
C ILE A 220 13.64 11.16 8.88
N LYS A 221 12.33 11.23 8.70
CA LYS A 221 11.35 10.56 9.54
C LYS A 221 10.47 9.65 8.69
N ILE A 222 10.40 8.39 9.09
CA ILE A 222 9.58 7.38 8.42
C ILE A 222 8.19 7.33 9.06
N TYR A 223 7.16 7.46 8.23
CA TYR A 223 5.76 7.26 8.61
C TYR A 223 5.22 6.04 7.87
N ASP A 224 4.89 4.99 8.61
CA ASP A 224 4.22 3.79 8.10
C ASP A 224 3.08 3.40 9.05
N ASN A 225 2.02 2.79 8.50
CA ASN A 225 0.89 2.31 9.28
C ASN A 225 0.17 3.41 10.07
N SER A 226 -0.22 4.49 9.38
CA SER A 226 -0.75 5.68 10.08
C SER A 226 -2.23 5.64 10.47
N LEU A 227 -2.99 4.60 10.09
CA LEU A 227 -4.43 4.50 10.38
C LEU A 227 -4.69 3.42 11.43
N HIS A 228 -5.21 3.83 12.58
CA HIS A 228 -5.59 2.93 13.66
C HIS A 228 -7.05 3.13 14.02
N PRO A 229 -8.00 2.51 13.28
CA PRO A 229 -9.40 2.67 13.59
C PRO A 229 -9.74 2.23 15.00
N ALA A 230 -10.45 3.09 15.75
CA ALA A 230 -11.12 2.69 16.99
C ALA A 230 -12.48 2.03 16.68
N ALA A 231 -12.50 1.22 15.62
CA ALA A 231 -13.64 0.44 15.20
C ALA A 231 -13.23 -0.73 14.31
N VAL A 232 -14.01 -1.81 14.35
CA VAL A 232 -13.87 -3.01 13.51
C VAL A 232 -15.26 -3.46 13.09
N VAL A 233 -15.39 -3.99 11.88
CA VAL A 233 -16.66 -4.55 11.39
C VAL A 233 -16.42 -5.97 10.92
N GLN A 234 -17.29 -6.89 11.31
CA GLN A 234 -17.17 -8.31 10.98
C GLN A 234 -18.54 -8.90 10.65
N LYS A 235 -18.59 -9.80 9.66
CA LYS A 235 -19.77 -10.62 9.37
C LYS A 235 -19.77 -11.84 10.28
N GLY A 236 -20.81 -11.99 11.09
CA GLY A 236 -21.05 -13.15 11.94
C GLY A 236 -21.42 -14.39 11.14
N LYS A 237 -21.34 -15.57 11.77
CA LYS A 237 -21.74 -16.85 11.16
C LYS A 237 -23.24 -16.93 10.86
N ASP A 238 -24.03 -16.14 11.58
CA ASP A 238 -25.47 -15.95 11.42
C ASP A 238 -25.82 -14.95 10.29
N GLY A 239 -24.82 -14.39 9.61
CA GLY A 239 -24.99 -13.39 8.56
C GLY A 239 -25.17 -11.96 9.08
N ALA A 240 -25.29 -11.75 10.40
CA ALA A 240 -25.38 -10.42 10.99
C ALA A 240 -24.05 -9.67 10.84
N ILE A 241 -24.11 -8.34 10.71
CA ILE A 241 -22.94 -7.47 10.65
C ILE A 241 -22.71 -6.87 12.03
N ASN A 242 -21.62 -7.27 12.67
CA ASN A 242 -21.22 -6.77 13.98
C ASN A 242 -20.27 -5.58 13.80
N ILE A 243 -20.69 -4.42 14.31
CA ILE A 243 -19.98 -3.14 14.29
C ILE A 243 -19.42 -2.91 15.69
N TYR A 244 -18.14 -3.19 15.88
CA TYR A 244 -17.43 -2.96 17.13
C TYR A 244 -16.82 -1.56 17.12
N VAL A 245 -17.16 -0.72 18.09
CA VAL A 245 -16.72 0.69 18.14
C VAL A 245 -16.33 1.12 19.55
N SER A 246 -15.34 2.01 19.63
CA SER A 246 -15.01 2.65 20.91
C SER A 246 -16.16 3.55 21.35
N LEU A 247 -16.59 3.41 22.61
CA LEU A 247 -17.65 4.23 23.22
C LEU A 247 -17.12 5.55 23.80
N LYS A 248 -15.81 5.80 23.70
CA LYS A 248 -15.21 7.05 24.16
C LYS A 248 -15.73 8.23 23.34
N LYS A 249 -15.99 9.36 23.99
CA LYS A 249 -16.54 10.55 23.33
C LYS A 249 -15.62 11.06 22.23
N GLU A 250 -14.31 10.96 22.44
CA GLU A 250 -13.25 11.34 21.52
C GLU A 250 -13.15 10.43 20.30
N ASP A 251 -13.64 9.19 20.36
CA ASP A 251 -13.53 8.20 19.27
C ASP A 251 -14.80 8.14 18.38
N ARG A 252 -15.81 8.98 18.63
CA ARG A 252 -17.12 8.91 17.96
C ARG A 252 -17.05 9.01 16.43
N MET A 253 -16.01 9.63 15.86
CA MET A 253 -15.83 9.68 14.40
C MET A 253 -15.61 8.30 13.77
N TRP A 254 -15.07 7.34 14.52
CA TRP A 254 -14.84 5.98 14.04
C TRP A 254 -16.13 5.20 13.85
N MET A 255 -17.23 5.60 14.48
CA MET A 255 -18.56 5.06 14.17
C MET A 255 -18.93 5.33 12.70
N ALA A 256 -18.66 6.53 12.19
CA ALA A 256 -18.95 6.87 10.80
C ALA A 256 -18.10 6.04 9.82
N PHE A 257 -16.82 5.83 10.15
CA PHE A 257 -15.95 4.91 9.43
C PHE A 257 -16.52 3.48 9.41
N ALA A 258 -16.93 2.97 10.58
CA ALA A 258 -17.44 1.63 10.74
C ALA A 258 -18.79 1.42 10.01
N MET A 259 -19.70 2.39 10.06
CA MET A 259 -20.98 2.33 9.34
C MET A 259 -20.77 2.25 7.82
N ALA A 260 -19.82 3.02 7.29
CA ALA A 260 -19.44 2.91 5.88
C ALA A 260 -18.87 1.53 5.54
N LYS A 261 -18.00 0.95 6.39
CA LYS A 261 -17.50 -0.42 6.20
C LYS A 261 -18.61 -1.46 6.31
N ALA A 262 -19.56 -1.27 7.23
CA ALA A 262 -20.71 -2.15 7.41
C ALA A 262 -21.63 -2.16 6.21
N LEU A 263 -21.86 -1.00 5.58
CA LEU A 263 -22.61 -0.89 4.33
C LEU A 263 -22.03 -1.80 3.25
N TYR A 264 -20.72 -1.70 2.97
CA TYR A 264 -20.06 -2.54 1.95
C TYR A 264 -19.95 -4.01 2.37
N LEU A 265 -20.06 -4.33 3.66
CA LEU A 265 -20.01 -5.71 4.13
C LEU A 265 -21.39 -6.38 4.18
N GLY A 266 -22.45 -5.62 4.39
CA GLY A 266 -23.81 -6.14 4.61
C GLY A 266 -24.78 -5.93 3.46
N GLU A 267 -24.57 -4.92 2.60
CA GLU A 267 -25.53 -4.61 1.54
C GLU A 267 -25.15 -5.25 0.19
N PRO A 268 -26.05 -6.01 -0.45
CA PRO A 268 -25.80 -6.62 -1.76
C PRO A 268 -25.40 -5.63 -2.85
N ASP A 269 -26.03 -4.44 -2.86
CA ASP A 269 -25.79 -3.39 -3.86
C ASP A 269 -24.37 -2.79 -3.76
N PHE A 270 -23.68 -3.01 -2.64
CA PHE A 270 -22.32 -2.53 -2.36
C PHE A 270 -21.30 -3.69 -2.28
N GLY A 271 -21.72 -4.92 -2.61
CA GLY A 271 -20.86 -6.11 -2.66
C GLY A 271 -20.96 -7.06 -1.45
N GLY A 272 -21.64 -6.68 -0.36
CA GLY A 272 -21.69 -7.43 0.91
C GLY A 272 -22.64 -8.64 0.97
N GLY A 273 -23.50 -8.78 -0.03
CA GLY A 273 -24.65 -9.71 -0.01
C GLY A 273 -24.56 -10.95 -0.89
N LYS A 274 -23.41 -11.26 -1.50
CA LYS A 274 -23.25 -12.51 -2.27
C LYS A 274 -22.76 -13.62 -1.34
N GLU A 275 -23.67 -14.51 -0.93
CA GLU A 275 -23.41 -15.62 0.02
C GLU A 275 -22.21 -16.51 -0.38
N ASP A 276 -21.89 -16.63 -1.68
CA ASP A 276 -20.86 -17.53 -2.21
C ASP A 276 -19.72 -16.83 -2.99
N SER A 277 -19.63 -15.51 -2.93
CA SER A 277 -18.46 -14.82 -3.52
C SER A 277 -17.51 -14.46 -2.38
N PRO A 278 -16.25 -14.95 -2.38
CA PRO A 278 -15.20 -14.24 -1.65
C PRO A 278 -15.26 -12.76 -2.05
N ARG A 279 -14.75 -11.85 -1.22
CA ARG A 279 -14.48 -10.47 -1.67
C ARG A 279 -13.35 -10.53 -2.72
N VAL A 280 -13.66 -11.02 -3.92
CA VAL A 280 -12.69 -11.39 -4.95
C VAL A 280 -12.01 -10.14 -5.52
N PHE A 281 -12.67 -8.98 -5.45
CA PHE A 281 -12.18 -7.73 -6.02
C PHE A 281 -12.11 -6.65 -4.94
N TRP A 282 -10.90 -6.19 -4.67
CA TRP A 282 -10.69 -4.95 -3.93
C TRP A 282 -10.92 -3.76 -4.86
N THR A 283 -11.66 -2.74 -4.39
CA THR A 283 -11.78 -1.44 -5.06
C THR A 283 -11.48 -0.35 -4.05
N SER A 284 -10.87 0.76 -4.46
CA SER A 284 -10.63 1.90 -3.55
C SER A 284 -11.92 2.63 -3.13
N ARG A 285 -13.09 2.22 -3.64
CA ARG A 285 -14.37 2.90 -3.38
C ARG A 285 -14.81 2.74 -1.93
N GLU A 286 -14.67 1.55 -1.36
CA GLU A 286 -15.02 1.26 0.03
C GLU A 286 -14.16 2.11 0.99
N GLU A 287 -12.85 2.14 0.78
CA GLU A 287 -11.89 2.91 1.58
C GLU A 287 -12.14 4.40 1.46
N LYS A 288 -12.42 4.90 0.24
CA LYS A 288 -12.77 6.31 0.05
C LYS A 288 -14.06 6.67 0.76
N GLN A 289 -15.10 5.84 0.70
CA GLN A 289 -16.35 6.08 1.43
C GLN A 289 -16.10 6.09 2.94
N ALA A 290 -15.34 5.13 3.47
CA ALA A 290 -15.05 5.05 4.89
C ALA A 290 -14.20 6.23 5.38
N ILE A 291 -13.18 6.63 4.61
CA ILE A 291 -12.37 7.82 4.90
C ILE A 291 -13.20 9.10 4.76
N PHE A 292 -14.08 9.20 3.77
CA PHE A 292 -14.99 10.33 3.60
C PHE A 292 -15.88 10.51 4.84
N SER A 293 -16.59 9.46 5.26
CA SER A 293 -17.47 9.48 6.44
C SER A 293 -16.71 9.76 7.73
N LEU A 294 -15.49 9.22 7.87
CA LEU A 294 -14.58 9.52 8.98
C LEU A 294 -14.20 11.00 9.03
N MET A 295 -13.69 11.52 7.91
CA MET A 295 -13.13 12.88 7.84
C MET A 295 -14.21 13.95 7.94
N GLU A 296 -15.39 13.74 7.35
CA GLU A 296 -16.54 14.62 7.51
C GLU A 296 -16.91 14.76 8.99
N THR A 297 -17.05 13.63 9.68
CA THR A 297 -17.41 13.59 11.10
C THR A 297 -16.32 14.21 11.97
N TYR A 298 -15.06 13.84 11.74
CA TYR A 298 -13.91 14.39 12.47
C TYR A 298 -13.83 15.90 12.35
N LEU A 299 -13.98 16.45 11.14
CA LEU A 299 -13.86 17.88 10.91
C LEU A 299 -15.03 18.67 11.49
N SER A 300 -16.26 18.13 11.44
CA SER A 300 -17.42 18.69 12.13
C SER A 300 -17.19 18.77 13.64
N MET A 301 -16.73 17.67 14.26
CA MET A 301 -16.42 17.63 15.69
C MET A 301 -15.30 18.62 16.07
N ARG A 302 -14.27 18.77 15.22
CA ARG A 302 -13.19 19.77 15.42
C ARG A 302 -13.71 21.20 15.30
N GLU A 303 -14.59 21.49 14.35
CA GLU A 303 -15.19 22.82 14.16
C GLU A 303 -16.07 23.22 15.37
N ASN A 304 -16.75 22.25 15.97
CA ASN A 304 -17.58 22.43 17.16
C ASN A 304 -16.80 22.38 18.49
N ASN A 305 -15.46 22.27 18.46
CA ASN A 305 -14.60 22.11 19.64
C ASN A 305 -14.98 20.91 20.54
N GLU A 306 -15.52 19.84 19.97
CA GLU A 306 -15.94 18.66 20.74
C GLU A 306 -14.77 17.74 21.12
N ILE A 307 -13.68 17.79 20.34
CA ILE A 307 -12.50 16.94 20.48
C ILE A 307 -11.20 17.73 20.21
N PRO A 308 -10.08 17.33 20.83
CA PRO A 308 -8.77 17.89 20.50
C PRO A 308 -8.28 17.41 19.11
N PRO A 309 -7.17 17.98 18.61
CA PRO A 309 -6.49 17.45 17.45
C PRO A 309 -6.07 15.99 17.57
N VAL A 310 -6.33 15.21 16.52
CA VAL A 310 -5.84 13.85 16.35
C VAL A 310 -4.76 13.89 15.28
N PRO A 311 -3.46 13.76 15.62
CA PRO A 311 -2.35 13.97 14.68
C PRO A 311 -2.44 13.12 13.41
N GLU A 312 -2.87 11.86 13.54
CA GLU A 312 -3.05 10.93 12.42
C GLU A 312 -4.11 11.43 11.43
N LEU A 313 -5.25 11.92 11.93
CA LEU A 313 -6.35 12.45 11.11
C LEU A 313 -6.04 13.84 10.56
N ASP A 314 -5.26 14.66 11.27
CA ASP A 314 -4.77 15.93 10.76
C ASP A 314 -3.73 15.72 9.62
N ARG A 315 -2.89 14.68 9.72
CA ARG A 315 -2.02 14.24 8.61
C ARG A 315 -2.85 13.74 7.43
N LEU A 316 -3.86 12.89 7.67
CA LEU A 316 -4.75 12.40 6.63
C LEU A 316 -5.51 13.53 5.92
N LYS A 317 -6.00 14.53 6.68
CA LYS A 317 -6.60 15.75 6.13
C LYS A 317 -5.64 16.44 5.15
N LYS A 318 -4.36 16.58 5.52
CA LYS A 318 -3.35 17.23 4.66
C LYS A 318 -3.06 16.42 3.40
N ILE A 319 -2.97 15.10 3.52
CA ILE A 319 -2.84 14.17 2.38
C ILE A 319 -4.00 14.34 1.39
N ILE A 320 -5.24 14.38 1.89
CA ILE A 320 -6.44 14.58 1.08
C ILE A 320 -6.41 15.95 0.39
N GLN A 321 -6.10 17.02 1.13
CA GLN A 321 -6.03 18.39 0.58
C GLN A 321 -4.97 18.53 -0.51
N ASP A 322 -3.87 17.80 -0.40
CA ASP A 322 -2.80 17.80 -1.39
C ASP A 322 -3.09 16.83 -2.57
N GLY A 323 -4.26 16.19 -2.58
CA GLY A 323 -4.74 15.36 -3.67
C GLY A 323 -4.14 13.95 -3.70
N TYR A 324 -3.67 13.43 -2.56
CA TYR A 324 -2.98 12.13 -2.46
C TYR A 324 -3.81 11.00 -1.82
N LEU A 325 -5.15 11.11 -1.81
CA LEU A 325 -5.99 10.09 -1.18
C LEU A 325 -5.87 8.72 -1.86
N GLU A 326 -5.77 8.66 -3.19
CA GLU A 326 -5.60 7.39 -3.90
C GLU A 326 -4.27 6.73 -3.52
N GLU A 327 -3.18 7.50 -3.53
CA GLU A 327 -1.84 7.00 -3.23
C GLU A 327 -1.74 6.54 -1.78
N TYR A 328 -2.37 7.27 -0.87
CA TYR A 328 -2.52 6.84 0.52
C TYR A 328 -3.23 5.50 0.61
N ILE A 329 -4.36 5.33 -0.08
CA ILE A 329 -5.10 4.06 -0.07
C ILE A 329 -4.24 2.95 -0.67
N LEU A 330 -3.62 3.16 -1.83
CA LEU A 330 -2.80 2.16 -2.51
C LEU A 330 -1.59 1.73 -1.65
N TYR A 331 -0.87 2.71 -1.09
CA TYR A 331 0.33 2.48 -0.31
C TYR A 331 0.03 1.95 1.08
N GLU A 332 -0.85 2.62 1.85
CA GLU A 332 -1.08 2.34 3.27
C GLU A 332 -2.06 1.19 3.49
N LEU A 333 -3.06 1.01 2.63
CA LEU A 333 -4.16 0.06 2.86
C LEU A 333 -4.11 -1.11 1.87
N ALA A 334 -4.17 -0.82 0.57
CA ALA A 334 -4.35 -1.82 -0.48
C ALA A 334 -3.19 -2.81 -0.56
N SER A 335 -1.96 -2.31 -0.42
CA SER A 335 -0.72 -3.09 -0.48
C SER A 335 -0.63 -4.20 0.57
N ARG A 336 -1.38 -4.11 1.68
CA ARG A 336 -1.41 -5.15 2.73
C ARG A 336 -2.10 -6.43 2.28
N MET A 337 -3.02 -6.30 1.32
CA MET A 337 -3.88 -7.38 0.86
C MET A 337 -3.45 -7.81 -0.54
N VAL A 338 -3.02 -6.85 -1.35
CA VAL A 338 -2.52 -7.05 -2.71
C VAL A 338 -1.14 -6.40 -2.78
N PRO A 339 -0.06 -7.12 -2.40
CA PRO A 339 1.30 -6.56 -2.36
C PRO A 339 1.75 -5.90 -3.67
N ASP A 340 1.22 -6.39 -4.80
CA ASP A 340 1.58 -5.94 -6.15
C ASP A 340 0.62 -4.89 -6.73
N VAL A 341 -0.30 -4.35 -5.91
CA VAL A 341 -1.36 -3.42 -6.38
C VAL A 341 -0.78 -2.20 -7.09
N VAL A 342 0.36 -1.69 -6.60
CA VAL A 342 1.03 -0.56 -7.25
C VAL A 342 1.62 -0.99 -8.57
N LEU A 343 2.30 -2.14 -8.66
CA LEU A 343 2.83 -2.66 -9.93
C LEU A 343 1.73 -2.81 -11.00
N GLN A 344 0.53 -3.23 -10.62
CA GLN A 344 -0.62 -3.41 -11.52
C GLN A 344 -1.25 -2.10 -11.99
N SER A 345 -0.94 -0.96 -11.34
CA SER A 345 -1.62 0.33 -11.57
C SER A 345 -1.06 1.18 -12.73
N GLY A 346 0.17 0.87 -13.18
CA GLY A 346 0.82 1.50 -14.33
C GLY A 346 1.59 2.82 -14.05
N PRO A 347 2.32 3.34 -15.06
CA PRO A 347 3.37 4.35 -14.86
C PRO A 347 2.95 5.68 -14.25
N LEU A 348 1.74 6.15 -14.57
CA LEU A 348 1.23 7.41 -14.02
C LEU A 348 0.99 7.29 -12.51
N VAL A 349 0.42 6.16 -12.08
CA VAL A 349 0.16 5.88 -10.67
C VAL A 349 1.47 5.63 -9.93
N TRP A 350 2.44 4.91 -10.52
CA TRP A 350 3.77 4.71 -9.91
C TRP A 350 4.44 6.05 -9.58
N LYS A 351 4.44 7.00 -10.51
CA LYS A 351 4.99 8.35 -10.29
C LYS A 351 4.27 9.08 -9.15
N ARG A 352 2.95 8.95 -9.05
CA ARG A 352 2.18 9.59 -7.98
C ARG A 352 2.42 8.93 -6.63
N VAL A 353 2.48 7.59 -6.56
CA VAL A 353 2.84 6.85 -5.34
C VAL A 353 4.25 7.20 -4.89
N GLU A 354 5.23 7.29 -5.79
CA GLU A 354 6.58 7.73 -5.46
C GLU A 354 6.59 9.15 -4.86
N ALA A 355 5.84 10.08 -5.45
CA ALA A 355 5.69 11.43 -4.93
C ALA A 355 4.99 11.47 -3.56
N TYR A 356 3.99 10.60 -3.34
CA TYR A 356 3.37 10.40 -2.04
C TYR A 356 4.37 9.89 -1.01
N ILE A 357 5.16 8.87 -1.35
CA ILE A 357 6.17 8.29 -0.46
C ILE A 357 7.17 9.37 -0.04
N ARG A 358 7.72 10.11 -1.01
CA ARG A 358 8.67 11.21 -0.76
C ARG A 358 8.11 12.31 0.14
N LYS A 359 6.81 12.58 0.04
CA LYS A 359 6.18 13.70 0.74
C LYS A 359 5.63 13.32 2.12
N TYR A 360 5.17 12.09 2.28
CA TYR A 360 4.40 11.68 3.45
C TYR A 360 4.96 10.46 4.17
N VAL A 361 5.72 9.59 3.51
CA VAL A 361 6.29 8.37 4.11
C VAL A 361 7.72 8.61 4.54
N VAL A 362 8.58 9.07 3.62
CA VAL A 362 10.00 9.34 3.85
C VAL A 362 10.20 10.85 3.92
N VAL A 363 9.94 11.45 5.08
CA VAL A 363 9.87 12.90 5.22
C VAL A 363 11.20 13.45 5.71
N GLN A 364 11.83 14.33 4.94
CA GLN A 364 13.01 15.08 5.38
C GLN A 364 12.67 15.96 6.58
N GLU A 365 13.40 15.78 7.69
CA GLU A 365 13.35 16.70 8.81
C GLU A 365 14.03 17.99 8.37
N LYS A 366 13.25 19.07 8.24
CA LYS A 366 13.86 20.39 8.06
C LYS A 366 14.72 20.64 9.29
N SER A 367 16.02 20.87 9.10
CA SER A 367 16.89 21.33 10.18
C SER A 367 16.22 22.54 10.86
N PRO A 368 16.18 22.57 12.20
CA PRO A 368 15.46 23.58 12.97
C PRO A 368 15.89 25.02 12.66
#